data_AF-A0AA89LV40-F1
#
_entry.id   AF-A0AA89LV40-F1
#
_cell.length_a   1.000
_cell.length_b   1.000
_cell.length_c   1.000
_cell.angle_alpha   90.00
_cell.angle_beta   90.00
_cell.angle_gamma   90.00
#
_symmetry.space_group_name_H-M   'P 1'
#
loop_
_entity.id
_entity.type
_entity.pdbx_description
1 polymer ?
#
loop_
_entity_poly.entity_id
_entity_poly.type
_entity_poly.pdbx_seq_one_letter_code
_entity_poly.pdbx_strand_id
1 'polypeptide(L)'
;MNAAAPRHGALPDFLALTDGLTIRQIAEKLRCCTRSVRNYIAGRSPIPWHRVELLRLREVEANTSQAANQALADEIPVESTIEPDPSAPDVTPAEILAWVGVHAPQYLSSQRSFRMYVRGWNVADKIQFSKAQGTFAAILAKWRVLAVDLPRSWKSWRSGGVFADTDPPAYCWRSNSS
;
A
#
# COMPACT_ATOMS: atom_id res chain seq x y z
N MET A 1 -14.55 -1.76 43.27
CA MET A 1 -15.13 -3.01 42.72
C MET A 1 -14.57 -3.19 41.32
N ASN A 2 -13.62 -4.10 41.12
CA ASN A 2 -13.10 -4.40 39.77
C ASN A 2 -14.18 -5.19 39.03
N ALA A 3 -14.83 -4.57 38.04
CA ALA A 3 -15.71 -5.29 37.13
C ALA A 3 -14.89 -6.43 36.50
N ALA A 4 -15.27 -7.67 36.75
CA ALA A 4 -14.58 -8.82 36.18
C ALA A 4 -14.61 -8.69 34.66
N ALA A 5 -13.43 -8.63 34.03
CA ALA A 5 -13.32 -8.50 32.59
C ALA A 5 -14.18 -9.59 31.91
N PRO A 6 -14.98 -9.25 30.89
CA PRO A 6 -15.86 -10.20 30.24
C PRO A 6 -15.04 -11.38 29.73
N ARG A 7 -15.36 -12.60 30.19
CA ARG A 7 -14.64 -13.83 29.80
C ARG A 7 -14.81 -14.15 28.31
N HIS A 8 -15.89 -13.64 27.72
CA HIS A 8 -16.28 -13.88 26.34
C HIS A 8 -16.57 -12.56 25.62
N GLY A 9 -16.22 -12.50 24.34
CA GLY A 9 -16.57 -11.40 23.46
C GLY A 9 -18.01 -11.51 22.96
N ALA A 10 -18.59 -10.38 22.58
CA ALA A 10 -19.93 -10.32 22.02
C ALA A 10 -19.94 -10.74 20.54
N LEU A 11 -20.96 -11.50 20.13
CA LEU A 11 -21.14 -11.87 18.72
C LEU A 11 -21.31 -10.65 17.79
N PRO A 12 -22.06 -9.59 18.15
CA PRO A 12 -22.16 -8.38 17.34
C PRO A 12 -20.79 -7.75 17.03
N ASP A 13 -19.93 -7.59 18.05
CA ASP A 13 -18.58 -7.06 17.87
C ASP A 13 -17.74 -7.93 16.93
N PHE A 14 -17.84 -9.26 17.10
CA PHE A 14 -17.14 -10.20 16.25
C PHE A 14 -17.59 -10.10 14.79
N LEU A 15 -18.90 -9.99 14.55
CA LEU A 15 -19.45 -9.83 13.20
C LEU A 15 -19.05 -8.49 12.58
N ALA A 16 -19.08 -7.40 13.35
CA ALA A 16 -18.64 -6.08 12.86
C ALA A 16 -17.17 -6.09 12.42
N LEU A 17 -16.28 -6.68 13.23
CA LEU A 17 -14.84 -6.76 12.93
C LEU A 17 -14.48 -7.76 11.82
N THR A 18 -15.43 -8.61 11.44
CA THR A 18 -15.22 -9.64 10.40
C THR A 18 -16.10 -9.45 9.18
N ASP A 19 -16.83 -8.33 9.11
CA ASP A 19 -17.69 -8.03 7.99
C ASP A 19 -16.90 -8.00 6.67
N GLY A 20 -17.50 -8.57 5.62
CA GLY A 20 -16.84 -8.75 4.31
C GLY A 20 -15.72 -9.80 4.26
N LEU A 21 -15.33 -10.45 5.37
CA LEU A 21 -14.30 -11.49 5.35
C LEU A 21 -14.89 -12.90 5.17
N THR A 22 -14.21 -13.73 4.39
CA THR A 22 -14.51 -15.16 4.30
C THR A 22 -14.11 -15.88 5.60
N ILE A 23 -14.79 -16.99 5.93
CA ILE A 23 -14.46 -17.84 7.09
C ILE A 23 -12.99 -18.25 7.09
N ARG A 24 -12.40 -18.47 5.92
CA ARG A 24 -10.98 -18.81 5.77
C ARG A 24 -10.08 -17.65 6.19
N GLN A 25 -10.36 -16.43 5.72
CA GLN A 25 -9.61 -15.22 6.09
C GLN A 25 -9.73 -14.93 7.59
N ILE A 26 -10.91 -15.11 8.19
CA ILE A 26 -11.10 -14.95 9.64
C ILE A 26 -10.25 -15.98 10.41
N ALA A 27 -10.28 -17.24 9.99
CA ALA A 27 -9.52 -18.31 10.63
C ALA A 27 -8.00 -18.06 10.53
N GLU A 28 -7.54 -17.56 9.38
CA GLU A 28 -6.15 -17.16 9.17
C GLU A 28 -5.74 -15.96 10.05
N LYS A 29 -6.58 -14.91 10.10
CA LYS A 29 -6.36 -13.77 10.99
C LYS A 29 -6.27 -14.23 12.45
N LEU A 30 -7.16 -15.08 12.89
CA LEU A 30 -7.17 -15.58 14.26
C LEU A 30 -6.17 -16.71 14.53
N ARG A 31 -5.47 -17.25 13.52
CA ARG A 31 -4.61 -18.45 13.67
C ARG A 31 -5.37 -19.62 14.32
N CYS A 32 -6.58 -19.88 13.85
CA CYS A 32 -7.40 -21.01 14.30
C CYS A 32 -8.00 -21.78 13.10
N CYS A 33 -8.74 -22.84 13.37
CA CYS A 33 -9.38 -23.61 12.31
C CYS A 33 -10.73 -23.00 11.89
N THR A 34 -11.12 -23.21 10.63
CA THR A 34 -12.40 -22.72 10.09
C THR A 34 -13.62 -23.27 10.84
N ARG A 35 -13.49 -24.46 11.47
CA ARG A 35 -14.52 -25.04 12.33
C ARG A 35 -14.80 -24.17 13.55
N SER A 36 -13.76 -23.64 14.21
CA SER A 36 -13.94 -22.73 15.36
C SER A 36 -14.69 -21.47 14.97
N VAL A 37 -14.32 -20.85 13.84
CA VAL A 37 -15.01 -19.66 13.31
C VAL A 37 -16.48 -19.94 13.02
N ARG A 38 -16.80 -21.07 12.37
CA ARG A 38 -18.20 -21.48 12.14
C ARG A 38 -18.98 -21.67 13.43
N ASN A 39 -18.35 -22.20 14.48
CA ASN A 39 -19.00 -22.39 15.77
C ASN A 39 -19.23 -21.07 16.52
N TYR A 40 -18.33 -20.10 16.38
CA TYR A 40 -18.54 -18.73 16.90
C TYR A 40 -19.74 -18.07 16.24
N ILE A 41 -19.76 -18.05 14.90
CA ILE A 41 -20.84 -17.42 14.12
C ILE A 41 -22.19 -18.09 14.39
N ALA A 42 -22.21 -19.43 14.48
CA ALA A 42 -23.43 -20.19 14.75
C ALA A 42 -23.85 -20.18 16.24
N GLY A 43 -23.14 -19.49 17.12
CA GLY A 43 -23.41 -19.48 18.56
C GLY A 43 -23.21 -20.83 19.26
N ARG A 44 -22.57 -21.80 18.61
CA ARG A 44 -22.30 -23.15 19.15
C ARG A 44 -21.15 -23.17 20.16
N SER A 45 -20.29 -22.16 20.14
CA SER A 45 -19.21 -22.01 21.11
C SER A 45 -19.06 -20.54 21.50
N PRO A 46 -18.80 -20.22 22.77
CA PRO A 46 -18.56 -18.85 23.19
C PRO A 46 -17.27 -18.32 22.56
N ILE A 47 -17.30 -17.04 22.17
CA ILE A 47 -16.15 -16.36 21.57
C ILE A 47 -15.24 -15.90 22.72
N PRO A 48 -13.97 -16.35 22.81
CA PRO A 48 -13.07 -15.83 23.82
C PRO A 48 -12.83 -14.33 23.61
N TRP A 49 -12.84 -13.53 24.69
CA TRP A 49 -12.69 -12.07 24.60
C TRP A 49 -11.43 -11.65 23.83
N HIS A 50 -10.31 -12.35 24.05
CA HIS A 50 -9.03 -12.07 23.40
C HIS A 50 -9.08 -12.25 21.87
N ARG A 51 -10.03 -13.01 21.33
CA ARG A 51 -10.19 -13.15 19.87
C ARG A 51 -10.74 -11.88 19.25
N VAL A 52 -11.70 -11.25 19.91
CA VAL A 52 -12.24 -9.95 19.50
C VAL A 52 -11.15 -8.88 19.63
N GLU A 53 -10.38 -8.92 20.72
CA GLU A 53 -9.29 -7.96 20.93
C GLU A 53 -8.16 -8.09 19.91
N LEU A 54 -7.78 -9.31 19.54
CA LEU A 54 -6.80 -9.54 18.47
C LEU A 54 -7.26 -8.97 17.12
N LEU A 55 -8.57 -9.01 16.82
CA LEU A 55 -9.10 -8.42 15.59
C LEU A 55 -9.00 -6.89 15.64
N ARG A 56 -9.34 -6.28 16.78
CA ARG A 56 -9.20 -4.83 16.99
C ARG A 56 -7.75 -4.37 16.84
N LEU A 57 -6.81 -5.04 17.51
CA LEU A 57 -5.39 -4.70 17.42
C LEU A 57 -4.89 -4.76 15.98
N ARG A 58 -5.29 -5.78 15.22
CA ARG A 58 -4.90 -5.90 13.81
C ARG A 58 -5.53 -4.85 12.92
N GLU A 59 -6.76 -4.44 13.20
CA GLU A 59 -7.39 -3.32 12.48
C GLU A 59 -6.66 -2.01 12.77
N VAL A 60 -6.29 -1.75 14.03
CA VAL A 60 -5.46 -0.60 14.40
C VAL A 60 -4.09 -0.64 13.73
N GLU A 61 -3.41 -1.79 13.71
CA GLU A 61 -2.13 -1.97 13.00
C GLU A 61 -2.27 -1.72 11.50
N ALA A 62 -3.34 -2.23 10.88
CA ALA A 62 -3.61 -2.02 9.46
C ALA A 62 -3.88 -0.54 9.15
N ASN A 63 -4.73 0.12 9.94
CA ASN A 63 -5.05 1.53 9.80
C ASN A 63 -3.81 2.41 10.04
N THR A 64 -2.99 2.07 11.04
CA THR A 64 -1.74 2.80 11.32
C THR A 64 -0.75 2.63 10.18
N SER A 65 -0.62 1.42 9.63
CA SER A 65 0.25 1.15 8.47
C SER A 65 -0.24 1.89 7.22
N GLN A 66 -1.55 1.93 6.99
CA GLN A 66 -2.16 2.70 5.90
C GLN A 66 -1.94 4.20 6.09
N ALA A 67 -2.19 4.74 7.29
CA ALA A 67 -1.95 6.15 7.60
C ALA A 67 -0.47 6.53 7.47
N ALA A 68 0.45 5.67 7.92
CA ALA A 68 1.87 5.85 7.70
C ALA A 68 2.21 5.84 6.20
N ASN A 69 1.67 4.91 5.43
CA ASN A 69 1.85 4.90 3.97
C ASN A 69 1.28 6.16 3.30
N GLN A 70 0.15 6.68 3.79
CA GLN A 70 -0.48 7.91 3.32
C GLN A 70 0.39 9.14 3.64
N ALA A 71 0.85 9.27 4.89
CA ALA A 71 1.76 10.35 5.31
C ALA A 71 3.10 10.28 4.56
N LEU A 72 3.61 9.08 4.31
CA LEU A 72 4.80 8.85 3.50
C LEU A 72 4.60 9.21 2.02
N ALA A 73 3.38 9.12 1.50
CA ALA A 73 3.04 9.65 0.18
C ALA A 73 2.94 11.18 0.20
N ASP A 74 2.53 11.78 1.33
CA ASP A 74 2.39 13.23 1.45
C ASP A 74 3.72 14.00 1.58
N GLU A 75 4.76 13.39 2.13
CA GLU A 75 6.10 13.98 2.23
C GLU A 75 6.87 14.02 0.90
N ILE A 76 6.49 13.21 -0.08
CA ILE A 76 7.17 13.18 -1.38
C ILE A 76 6.58 14.31 -2.24
N PRO A 77 7.38 15.33 -2.64
CA PRO A 77 6.86 16.49 -3.38
C PRO A 77 6.48 16.17 -4.83
N VAL A 78 6.52 14.90 -5.21
CA VAL A 78 6.39 14.38 -6.57
C VAL A 78 5.22 13.42 -6.63
N GLU A 79 4.25 13.72 -7.47
CA GLU A 79 3.11 12.86 -7.78
C GLU A 79 3.28 12.19 -9.13
N SER A 80 2.84 10.94 -9.25
CA SER A 80 2.81 10.23 -10.52
C SER A 80 1.67 10.72 -11.40
N THR A 81 1.92 10.92 -12.69
CA THR A 81 0.88 11.35 -13.64
C THR A 81 0.15 10.17 -14.31
N ILE A 82 0.32 8.93 -13.82
CA ILE A 82 -0.49 7.78 -14.31
C ILE A 82 -1.75 7.65 -13.46
N GLU A 83 -2.85 7.36 -14.15
CA GLU A 83 -4.05 6.78 -13.55
C GLU A 83 -3.76 5.46 -12.80
N PRO A 84 -4.47 5.20 -11.69
CA PRO A 84 -4.36 3.94 -10.96
C PRO A 84 -4.75 2.75 -11.85
N ASP A 85 -3.97 1.67 -11.79
CA ASP A 85 -4.27 0.45 -12.54
C ASP A 85 -5.48 -0.26 -11.90
N PRO A 86 -6.62 -0.43 -12.60
CA PRO A 86 -7.78 -1.11 -12.05
C PRO A 86 -7.53 -2.60 -11.76
N SER A 87 -6.48 -3.18 -12.32
CA SER A 87 -6.13 -4.60 -12.15
C SER A 87 -5.32 -4.88 -10.88
N ALA A 88 -4.75 -3.84 -10.26
CA ALA A 88 -3.88 -3.96 -9.09
C ALA A 88 -4.23 -2.88 -8.04
N PRO A 89 -5.39 -2.96 -7.36
CA PRO A 89 -5.84 -1.94 -6.41
C PRO A 89 -4.90 -1.79 -5.20
N ASP A 90 -4.12 -2.82 -4.87
CA ASP A 90 -3.18 -2.83 -3.74
C ASP A 90 -1.84 -2.13 -4.03
N VAL A 91 -1.62 -1.66 -5.26
CA VAL A 91 -0.41 -0.95 -5.70
C VAL A 91 -0.78 0.46 -6.11
N THR A 92 -0.23 1.44 -5.39
CA THR A 92 -0.56 2.84 -5.68
C THR A 92 0.32 3.41 -6.80
N PRO A 93 -0.17 4.42 -7.54
CA PRO A 93 0.64 5.11 -8.56
C PRO A 93 1.98 5.68 -8.02
N ALA A 94 1.99 6.14 -6.77
CA ALA A 94 3.20 6.61 -6.10
C ALA A 94 4.22 5.49 -5.87
N GLU A 95 3.77 4.27 -5.58
CA GLU A 95 4.64 3.10 -5.42
C GLU A 95 5.25 2.66 -6.75
N ILE A 96 4.48 2.73 -7.83
CA ILE A 96 4.96 2.47 -9.19
C ILE A 96 6.03 3.50 -9.57
N LEU A 97 5.79 4.78 -9.27
CA LEU A 97 6.76 5.85 -9.50
C LEU A 97 8.04 5.63 -8.69
N ALA A 98 7.92 5.29 -7.41
CA ALA A 98 9.07 5.01 -6.55
C ALA A 98 9.91 3.83 -7.08
N TRP A 99 9.25 2.76 -7.51
CA TRP A 99 9.91 1.59 -8.08
C TRP A 99 10.74 1.96 -9.32
N VAL A 100 10.11 2.62 -10.29
CA VAL A 100 10.79 2.99 -11.54
C VAL A 100 11.86 4.04 -11.29
N GLY A 101 11.62 5.01 -10.41
CA GLY A 101 12.61 6.01 -10.06
C GLY A 101 13.87 5.43 -9.43
N VAL A 102 13.76 4.32 -8.69
CA VAL A 102 14.91 3.63 -8.11
C VAL A 102 15.61 2.71 -9.12
N HIS A 103 14.86 1.98 -9.94
CA HIS A 103 15.40 0.92 -10.78
C HIS A 103 15.70 1.33 -12.22
N ALA A 104 14.93 2.26 -12.77
CA ALA A 104 15.01 2.66 -14.17
C ALA A 104 14.61 4.14 -14.37
N PRO A 105 15.33 5.09 -13.73
CA PRO A 105 14.96 6.51 -13.70
C PRO A 105 14.88 7.16 -15.08
N GLN A 106 15.57 6.61 -16.09
CA GLN A 106 15.52 7.07 -17.48
C GLN A 106 14.11 7.00 -18.09
N TYR A 107 13.24 6.12 -17.59
CA TYR A 107 11.85 6.00 -18.06
C TYR A 107 10.91 7.03 -17.43
N LEU A 108 11.37 7.86 -16.49
CA LEU A 108 10.60 8.98 -15.95
C LEU A 108 10.54 10.19 -16.91
N SER A 109 11.38 10.16 -17.95
CA SER A 109 11.52 11.20 -19.00
C SER A 109 10.23 11.49 -19.76
N SER A 110 9.36 10.50 -19.97
CA SER A 110 8.08 10.67 -20.66
C SER A 110 7.02 9.74 -20.09
N GLN A 111 5.77 10.20 -20.06
CA GLN A 111 4.63 9.35 -19.68
C GLN A 111 4.52 8.10 -20.56
N ARG A 112 4.82 8.21 -21.85
CA ARG A 112 4.74 7.11 -22.79
C ARG A 112 5.77 6.02 -22.47
N SER A 113 7.04 6.39 -22.31
CA SER A 113 8.11 5.45 -21.95
C SER A 113 7.86 4.82 -20.57
N PHE A 114 7.35 5.61 -19.62
CA PHE A 114 6.97 5.15 -18.30
C PHE A 114 5.87 4.08 -18.37
N ARG A 115 4.77 4.33 -19.08
CA ARG A 115 3.68 3.36 -19.25
C ARG A 115 4.13 2.09 -19.96
N MET A 116 4.98 2.21 -20.99
CA MET A 116 5.54 1.03 -21.67
C MET A 116 6.39 0.19 -20.74
N TYR A 117 7.25 0.82 -19.92
CA TYR A 117 8.08 0.11 -18.95
C TYR A 117 7.22 -0.58 -17.90
N VAL A 118 6.27 0.15 -17.28
CA VAL A 118 5.40 -0.38 -16.21
C VAL A 118 4.63 -1.61 -16.70
N ARG A 119 4.02 -1.53 -17.89
CA ARG A 119 3.28 -2.64 -18.50
C ARG A 119 4.21 -3.78 -18.93
N GLY A 120 5.28 -3.48 -19.66
CA GLY A 120 6.17 -4.50 -20.23
C GLY A 120 6.95 -5.28 -19.17
N TRP A 121 7.27 -4.65 -18.04
CA TRP A 121 7.98 -5.28 -16.93
C TRP A 121 7.08 -5.79 -15.79
N ASN A 122 5.77 -5.63 -15.93
CA ASN A 122 4.77 -5.99 -14.92
C ASN A 122 5.17 -5.51 -13.51
N VAL A 123 5.34 -4.19 -13.38
CA VAL A 123 5.85 -3.57 -12.16
C VAL A 123 4.93 -3.80 -10.96
N ALA A 124 3.61 -3.87 -11.19
CA ALA A 124 2.62 -4.10 -10.12
C ALA A 124 2.87 -5.44 -9.39
N ASP A 125 3.02 -6.54 -10.12
CA ASP A 125 3.28 -7.85 -9.53
C ASP A 125 4.61 -7.88 -8.76
N LYS A 126 5.63 -7.18 -9.26
CA LYS A 126 6.93 -7.07 -8.58
C LYS A 126 6.85 -6.30 -7.28
N ILE A 127 6.06 -5.23 -7.25
CA ILE A 127 5.81 -4.45 -6.03
C ILE A 127 5.07 -5.32 -5.02
N GLN A 128 4.00 -6.03 -5.43
CA GLN A 128 3.27 -6.93 -4.54
C GLN A 128 4.17 -8.03 -3.95
N PHE A 129 5.01 -8.64 -4.79
CA PHE A 129 5.99 -9.63 -4.34
C PHE A 129 7.00 -9.04 -3.34
N SER A 130 7.53 -7.85 -3.62
CA SER A 130 8.46 -7.16 -2.72
C SER A 130 7.81 -6.75 -1.40
N LYS A 131 6.52 -6.37 -1.40
CA LYS A 131 5.74 -6.12 -0.18
C LYS A 131 5.56 -7.40 0.63
N ALA A 132 5.21 -8.52 -0.02
CA ALA A 132 5.06 -9.82 0.64
C ALA A 132 6.37 -10.29 1.32
N GLN A 133 7.53 -9.92 0.75
CA GLN A 133 8.85 -10.19 1.33
C GLN A 133 9.32 -9.13 2.35
N GLY A 134 8.59 -8.02 2.50
CA GLY A 134 8.97 -6.92 3.39
C GLY A 134 10.15 -6.06 2.90
N THR A 135 10.57 -6.20 1.64
CA THR A 135 11.73 -5.47 1.09
C THR A 135 11.37 -4.11 0.47
N PHE A 136 10.08 -3.88 0.21
CA PHE A 136 9.61 -2.69 -0.48
C PHE A 136 9.88 -1.39 0.30
N ALA A 137 9.91 -1.45 1.63
CA ALA A 137 10.22 -0.29 2.48
C ALA A 137 11.59 0.34 2.18
N ALA A 138 12.59 -0.47 1.81
CA ALA A 138 13.91 0.01 1.43
C ALA A 138 13.90 0.74 0.09
N ILE A 139 13.05 0.32 -0.85
CA ILE A 139 12.87 0.98 -2.15
C ILE A 139 12.27 2.36 -1.93
N LEU A 140 11.24 2.47 -1.08
CA LEU A 140 10.66 3.77 -0.73
C LEU A 140 11.68 4.71 -0.06
N ALA A 141 12.49 4.20 0.86
CA ALA A 141 13.54 4.98 1.51
C ALA A 141 14.57 5.52 0.49
N LYS A 142 15.01 4.67 -0.44
CA LYS A 142 15.93 5.07 -1.51
C LYS A 142 15.30 6.09 -2.47
N TRP A 143 14.02 5.89 -2.81
CA TRP A 143 13.30 6.82 -3.67
C TRP A 143 13.22 8.22 -3.06
N ARG A 144 12.99 8.35 -1.74
CA ARG A 144 12.96 9.67 -1.07
C ARG A 144 14.22 10.47 -1.29
N VAL A 145 15.39 9.83 -1.18
CA VAL A 145 16.68 10.48 -1.43
C VAL A 145 16.78 10.96 -2.88
N LEU A 146 16.37 10.13 -3.84
CA LEU A 146 16.43 10.45 -5.26
C LEU A 146 15.40 11.52 -5.68
N ALA A 147 14.19 11.47 -5.11
CA ALA A 147 13.09 12.37 -5.45
C ALA A 147 13.39 13.83 -5.12
N VAL A 148 14.21 14.10 -4.10
CA VAL A 148 14.68 15.45 -3.76
C VAL A 148 15.61 16.01 -4.83
N ASP A 149 16.46 15.17 -5.43
CA ASP A 149 17.46 15.58 -6.43
C ASP A 149 16.95 15.53 -7.88
N LEU A 150 15.77 14.96 -8.09
CA LEU A 150 15.12 14.85 -9.41
C LEU A 150 15.06 16.17 -10.22
N PRO A 151 14.84 17.37 -9.63
CA PRO A 151 14.83 18.63 -10.40
C PRO A 151 16.16 18.96 -11.07
N ARG A 152 17.29 18.60 -10.42
CA ARG A 152 18.64 18.90 -10.93
C ARG A 152 19.02 17.93 -12.05
N SER A 153 18.73 16.65 -11.86
CA SER A 153 18.98 15.62 -12.88
C SER A 153 18.05 15.77 -14.08
N TRP A 154 16.76 16.09 -13.86
CA TRP A 154 15.79 16.34 -14.93
C TRP A 154 16.19 17.47 -15.88
N LYS A 155 16.56 18.64 -15.33
CA LYS A 155 17.02 19.77 -16.14
C LYS A 155 18.24 19.37 -16.98
N SER A 156 19.18 18.62 -16.40
CA SER A 156 20.35 18.13 -17.13
C SER A 156 20.00 17.17 -18.28
N TRP A 157 19.02 16.27 -18.10
CA TRP A 157 18.61 15.29 -19.11
C TRP A 157 17.86 15.91 -20.29
N ARG A 158 17.10 16.99 -20.06
CA ARG A 158 16.44 17.78 -21.12
C ARG A 158 17.37 18.78 -21.80
N SER A 159 18.43 19.23 -21.13
CA SER A 159 19.43 20.16 -21.70
C SER A 159 20.24 19.55 -22.84
N GLY A 160 20.27 18.22 -22.96
CA GLY A 160 21.04 17.47 -23.96
C GLY A 160 20.37 17.30 -25.34
N GLY A 161 19.29 18.03 -25.66
CA GLY A 161 18.68 18.07 -27.00
C GLY A 161 17.98 16.79 -27.50
N VAL A 162 18.22 15.62 -26.91
CA VAL A 162 17.64 14.33 -27.38
C VAL A 162 16.17 14.14 -26.91
N PHE A 163 15.72 14.88 -25.91
CA PHE A 163 14.37 14.80 -25.33
C PHE A 163 13.60 16.12 -25.39
N ALA A 164 14.01 17.02 -26.28
CA ALA A 164 13.19 18.15 -26.67
C ALA A 164 12.15 17.62 -27.67
N ASP A 165 11.09 16.94 -27.19
CA ASP A 165 9.75 17.12 -27.74
C ASP A 165 8.62 16.31 -27.05
N THR A 166 7.48 17.01 -26.99
CA THR A 166 6.05 16.65 -26.82
C THR A 166 5.50 15.98 -25.56
N ASP A 167 6.12 14.98 -24.94
CA ASP A 167 5.46 14.28 -23.83
C ASP A 167 5.80 14.89 -22.45
N PRO A 168 4.80 15.13 -21.57
CA PRO A 168 5.05 15.55 -20.21
C PRO A 168 5.80 14.46 -19.42
N PRO A 169 6.58 14.85 -18.39
CA PRO A 169 7.19 13.90 -17.47
C PRO A 169 6.15 12.94 -16.89
N ALA A 170 6.63 11.75 -16.51
CA ALA A 170 5.82 10.75 -15.81
C ALA A 170 5.36 11.17 -14.40
N TYR A 171 5.80 12.35 -13.96
CA TYR A 171 5.54 12.91 -12.65
C TYR A 171 5.25 14.40 -12.76
N CYS A 172 4.45 14.90 -11.82
CA CYS A 172 4.24 16.33 -11.59
C CYS A 172 4.66 16.68 -10.16
N TRP A 173 5.05 17.93 -9.95
CA TRP A 173 5.28 18.44 -8.62
C TRP A 173 3.92 18.70 -7.98
N ARG A 174 3.77 18.37 -6.69
CA ARG A 174 2.68 18.96 -5.90
C ARG A 174 2.88 20.46 -5.92
N SER A 175 2.06 21.16 -6.68
CA SER A 175 1.93 22.60 -6.52
C SER A 175 1.38 22.81 -5.11
N ASN A 176 2.19 23.37 -4.21
CA ASN A 176 1.70 23.91 -2.94
C ASN A 176 0.72 25.03 -3.29
N SER A 177 -0.55 24.69 -3.50
CA SER A 177 -1.65 25.66 -3.52
C SER A 177 -1.68 26.27 -2.13
N SER A 178 -1.21 27.51 -2.03
CA SER A 178 -1.40 28.38 -0.86
C SER A 178 -2.87 28.77 -0.72
#